data_AF-A0A8J2EK30-F1
#
_entry.id   AF-A0A8J2EK30-F1
#
_cell.length_a   1.000
_cell.length_b   1.000
_cell.length_c   1.000
_cell.angle_alpha   90.00
_cell.angle_beta   90.00
_cell.angle_gamma   90.00
#
_symmetry.space_group_name_H-M   'P 1'
#
loop_
_entity.id
_entity.type
_entity.pdbx_description
1 polymer ?
#
loop_
_entity_poly.entity_id
_entity_poly.type
_entity_poly.pdbx_seq_one_letter_code
_entity_poly.pdbx_strand_id
1 'polypeptide(L)'
;FFVISNWDTRGVKNMQGLFMGCESFNEPLHLWDVGQVTDMSKMFAGAGNFDQPIGQWDVSRVTDMSHMFFAAGDFNAPISRWDTSRVTNMAHMFMRTDKFDQELHWDVSSVTDMTGMFKAAKHYNYPLHFWNVVRVTSMALMFAWTGHFNQPLNKWSIGSVRNMRGMFYDSQKFNQDLSAWGSLTLHGAGGVEADGILSAARVFRRPENLRPEQLAKLQQEEATHNGRSYDARREQYWQDGFIDLAVITREKDKMVKQFLLKFGAPTSERLGVPTLWTMVENLLAS
;
A
#
# COMPACT_ATOMS: atom_id res chain seq x y z
N PHE A 1 -2.61 -2.37 32.76
CA PHE A 1 -2.98 -1.80 31.46
C PHE A 1 -2.32 -0.44 31.32
N PHE A 2 -1.34 -0.32 30.41
CA PHE A 2 -0.76 0.99 30.09
C PHE A 2 -1.63 1.63 29.01
N VAL A 3 -2.24 2.77 29.33
CA VAL A 3 -3.10 3.52 28.39
C VAL A 3 -2.18 4.41 27.54
N ILE A 4 -1.97 4.02 26.28
CA ILE A 4 -1.10 4.76 25.36
C ILE A 4 -1.73 6.04 24.79
N SER A 5 -3.04 6.22 24.97
CA SER A 5 -3.77 7.38 24.43
C SER A 5 -3.25 8.72 24.99
N ASN A 6 -2.63 8.71 26.18
CA ASN A 6 -2.19 9.93 26.87
C ASN A 6 -0.69 10.21 26.73
N TRP A 7 0.01 9.52 25.82
CA TRP A 7 1.42 9.80 25.56
C TRP A 7 1.60 11.18 24.92
N ASP A 8 2.63 11.91 25.35
CA ASP A 8 3.02 13.17 24.72
C ASP A 8 3.85 12.90 23.46
N THR A 9 3.20 12.96 22.29
CA THR A 9 3.83 12.67 21.00
C THR A 9 4.31 13.91 20.26
N ARG A 10 4.16 15.12 20.82
CA ARG A 10 4.43 16.40 20.13
C ARG A 10 5.87 16.54 19.62
N GLY A 11 6.83 15.87 20.26
CA GLY A 11 8.24 15.89 19.87
C GLY A 11 8.65 14.74 18.93
N VAL A 12 7.75 13.81 18.62
CA VAL A 12 8.07 12.62 17.83
C VAL A 12 8.19 12.98 16.35
N LYS A 13 9.32 12.61 15.75
CA LYS A 13 9.60 12.84 14.31
C LYS A 13 9.50 11.57 13.46
N ASN A 14 9.62 10.40 14.07
CA ASN A 14 9.63 9.11 13.39
C ASN A 14 8.71 8.18 14.17
N MET A 15 7.66 7.69 13.50
CA MET A 15 6.71 6.68 14.00
C MET A 15 6.79 5.40 13.18
N GLN A 16 7.94 5.16 12.55
CA GLN A 16 8.17 4.02 11.71
C GLN A 16 7.89 2.73 12.48
N GLY A 17 7.05 1.86 11.92
CA GLY A 17 6.81 0.52 12.46
C GLY A 17 6.27 0.44 13.89
N LEU A 18 5.73 1.52 14.46
CA LEU A 18 5.41 1.58 15.90
C LEU A 18 4.42 0.49 16.36
N PHE A 19 3.46 0.13 15.52
CA PHE A 19 2.47 -0.94 15.76
C PHE A 19 2.57 -2.07 14.73
N MET A 20 3.74 -2.21 14.10
CA MET A 20 3.98 -3.26 13.11
C MET A 20 3.76 -4.65 13.71
N GLY A 21 2.97 -5.48 13.03
CA GLY A 21 2.66 -6.86 13.42
C GLY A 21 1.91 -6.95 14.75
N CYS A 22 1.29 -5.88 15.22
CA CYS A 22 0.40 -5.92 16.38
C CYS A 22 -1.01 -6.24 15.91
N GLU A 23 -1.25 -7.51 15.56
CA GLU A 23 -2.48 -7.96 14.90
C GLU A 23 -3.76 -7.53 15.62
N SER A 24 -3.79 -7.62 16.95
CA SER A 24 -4.94 -7.25 17.77
C SER A 24 -5.01 -5.76 18.15
N PHE A 25 -4.10 -4.92 17.67
CA PHE A 25 -4.02 -3.52 18.07
C PHE A 25 -5.19 -2.69 17.51
N ASN A 26 -5.96 -2.06 18.40
CA ASN A 26 -7.04 -1.14 18.02
C ASN A 26 -7.30 -0.08 19.11
N GLU A 27 -6.26 0.33 19.85
CA GLU A 27 -6.39 1.28 20.96
C GLU A 27 -6.52 2.73 20.47
N PRO A 28 -7.28 3.60 21.15
CA PRO A 28 -7.54 4.96 20.70
C PRO A 28 -6.27 5.83 20.67
N LEU A 29 -6.07 6.51 19.53
CA LEU A 29 -4.93 7.41 19.28
C LEU A 29 -5.34 8.88 19.03
N HIS A 30 -6.58 9.24 19.36
CA HIS A 30 -7.16 10.54 19.00
C HIS A 30 -6.49 11.76 19.66
N LEU A 31 -5.73 11.55 20.75
CA LEU A 31 -5.00 12.63 21.44
C LEU A 31 -3.55 12.78 20.96
N TRP A 32 -3.08 11.91 20.07
CA TRP A 32 -1.71 11.99 19.57
C TRP A 32 -1.54 13.19 18.65
N ASP A 33 -0.57 14.04 18.97
CA ASP A 33 -0.05 15.06 18.06
C ASP A 33 1.05 14.43 17.19
N VAL A 34 0.78 14.36 15.89
CA VAL A 34 1.71 13.81 14.89
C VAL A 34 2.28 14.89 13.96
N GLY A 35 2.06 16.17 14.25
CA GLY A 35 2.40 17.29 13.36
C GLY A 35 3.90 17.52 13.17
N GLN A 36 4.76 16.86 13.95
CA GLN A 36 6.23 16.86 13.76
C GLN A 36 6.75 15.60 13.06
N VAL A 37 5.90 14.61 12.80
CA VAL A 37 6.31 13.33 12.22
C VAL A 37 6.61 13.49 10.73
N THR A 38 7.75 12.96 10.32
CA THR A 38 8.20 12.94 8.91
C THR A 38 8.17 11.53 8.31
N ASP A 39 8.19 10.49 9.13
CA ASP A 39 8.19 9.08 8.70
C ASP A 39 7.13 8.29 9.47
N MET A 40 6.13 7.79 8.74
CA MET A 40 5.08 6.89 9.24
C MET A 40 5.14 5.53 8.55
N SER A 41 6.24 5.21 7.87
CA SER A 41 6.34 3.97 7.11
C SER A 41 6.16 2.76 8.03
N LYS A 42 5.34 1.82 7.56
CA LYS A 42 4.98 0.58 8.27
C LYS A 42 4.30 0.76 9.63
N MET A 43 3.84 1.97 10.00
CA MET A 43 3.34 2.25 11.37
C MET A 43 2.28 1.26 11.85
N PHE A 44 1.35 0.84 10.97
CA PHE A 44 0.29 -0.13 11.24
C PHE A 44 0.40 -1.38 10.36
N ALA A 45 1.57 -1.67 9.80
CA ALA A 45 1.76 -2.83 8.94
C ALA A 45 1.48 -4.13 9.71
N GLY A 46 0.47 -4.90 9.31
CA GLY A 46 0.04 -6.12 9.98
C GLY A 46 -0.77 -5.89 11.26
N ALA A 47 -1.22 -4.66 11.53
CA ALA A 47 -2.19 -4.39 12.58
C ALA A 47 -3.60 -4.76 12.10
N GLY A 48 -3.86 -6.08 12.05
CA GLY A 48 -5.05 -6.68 11.44
C GLY A 48 -6.38 -6.07 11.87
N ASN A 49 -6.52 -5.73 13.15
CA ASN A 49 -7.76 -5.22 13.75
C ASN A 49 -7.83 -3.68 13.86
N PHE A 50 -6.81 -2.96 13.37
CA PHE A 50 -6.73 -1.51 13.56
C PHE A 50 -7.74 -0.77 12.68
N ASP A 51 -8.65 0.01 13.29
CA ASP A 51 -9.65 0.83 12.59
C ASP A 51 -9.99 2.12 13.35
N GLN A 52 -8.99 2.74 13.99
CA GLN A 52 -9.21 3.94 14.80
C GLN A 52 -9.38 5.21 13.95
N PRO A 53 -10.17 6.20 14.42
CA PRO A 53 -10.41 7.45 13.69
C PRO A 53 -9.19 8.38 13.73
N ILE A 54 -8.26 8.19 12.80
CA ILE A 54 -7.02 8.97 12.64
C ILE A 54 -7.11 10.08 11.57
N GLY A 55 -8.29 10.31 11.01
CA GLY A 55 -8.51 11.31 9.95
C GLY A 55 -8.26 12.77 10.36
N GLN A 56 -8.13 13.05 11.67
CA GLN A 56 -7.82 14.40 12.20
C GLN A 56 -6.32 14.66 12.37
N TRP A 57 -5.47 13.67 12.08
CA TRP A 57 -4.02 13.84 12.18
C TRP A 57 -3.49 14.84 11.16
N ASP A 58 -2.64 15.76 11.62
CA ASP A 58 -1.84 16.63 10.76
C ASP A 58 -0.62 15.85 10.25
N VAL A 59 -0.75 15.32 9.02
CA VAL A 59 0.32 14.58 8.33
C VAL A 59 1.08 15.43 7.31
N SER A 60 0.91 16.77 7.33
CA SER A 60 1.48 17.68 6.32
C SER A 60 3.01 17.68 6.23
N ARG A 61 3.69 17.10 7.23
CA ARG A 61 5.16 16.95 7.26
C ARG A 61 5.68 15.57 6.89
N VAL A 62 4.78 14.59 6.73
CA VAL A 62 5.16 13.22 6.43
C VAL A 62 5.67 13.13 4.99
N THR A 63 6.82 12.48 4.81
CA THR A 63 7.43 12.25 3.50
C THR A 63 7.36 10.78 3.09
N ASP A 64 7.30 9.85 4.06
CA ASP A 64 7.21 8.40 3.80
C ASP A 64 6.00 7.77 4.51
N MET A 65 5.09 7.20 3.73
CA MET A 65 3.92 6.42 4.17
C MET A 65 3.95 4.99 3.63
N SER A 66 5.10 4.52 3.13
CA SER A 66 5.22 3.19 2.56
C SER A 66 4.84 2.12 3.57
N HIS A 67 4.07 1.13 3.12
CA HIS A 67 3.54 0.03 3.93
C HIS A 67 2.72 0.45 5.16
N MET A 68 2.29 1.71 5.31
CA MET A 68 1.68 2.19 6.57
C MET A 68 0.52 1.31 7.05
N PHE A 69 -0.33 0.83 6.14
CA PHE A 69 -1.46 -0.07 6.41
C PHE A 69 -1.32 -1.43 5.71
N PHE A 70 -0.10 -1.83 5.35
CA PHE A 70 0.15 -3.13 4.73
C PHE A 70 -0.46 -4.25 5.58
N ALA A 71 -1.37 -5.06 5.03
CA ALA A 71 -2.07 -6.13 5.75
C ALA A 71 -2.82 -5.69 7.02
N ALA A 72 -3.23 -4.42 7.14
CA ALA A 72 -4.21 -3.97 8.13
C ALA A 72 -5.62 -4.34 7.63
N GLY A 73 -6.01 -5.59 7.85
CA GLY A 73 -7.19 -6.21 7.22
C GLY A 73 -8.49 -5.44 7.47
N ASP A 74 -8.67 -4.95 8.70
CA ASP A 74 -9.91 -4.28 9.13
C ASP A 74 -9.93 -2.77 8.90
N PHE A 75 -8.79 -2.16 8.55
CA PHE A 75 -8.69 -0.72 8.43
C PHE A 75 -9.62 -0.17 7.34
N ASN A 76 -10.53 0.71 7.75
CA ASN A 76 -11.46 1.43 6.87
C ASN A 76 -11.79 2.84 7.38
N ALA A 77 -10.99 3.38 8.31
CA ALA A 77 -11.18 4.71 8.86
C ALA A 77 -11.04 5.81 7.79
N PRO A 78 -11.86 6.88 7.83
CA PRO A 78 -11.79 7.96 6.85
C PRO A 78 -10.53 8.80 7.03
N ILE A 79 -9.73 8.91 5.96
CA ILE A 79 -8.44 9.63 5.92
C ILE A 79 -8.34 10.61 4.75
N SER A 80 -9.47 10.98 4.15
CA SER A 80 -9.53 11.87 2.98
C SER A 80 -9.03 13.30 3.27
N ARG A 81 -8.95 13.71 4.54
CA ARG A 81 -8.55 15.06 4.97
C ARG A 81 -7.04 15.27 5.14
N TRP A 82 -6.26 14.21 4.98
CA TRP A 82 -4.81 14.29 5.12
C TRP A 82 -4.17 15.15 4.03
N ASP A 83 -3.33 16.10 4.44
CA ASP A 83 -2.43 16.82 3.53
C ASP A 83 -1.22 15.93 3.20
N THR A 84 -1.25 15.32 2.02
CA THR A 84 -0.20 14.42 1.53
C THR A 84 0.78 15.10 0.57
N SER A 85 0.73 16.43 0.42
CA SER A 85 1.51 17.18 -0.57
C SER A 85 3.03 17.02 -0.47
N ARG A 86 3.55 16.59 0.68
CA ARG A 86 4.97 16.29 0.93
C ARG A 86 5.35 14.82 0.83
N VAL A 87 4.38 13.92 0.71
CA VAL A 87 4.64 12.48 0.64
C VAL A 87 5.30 12.17 -0.70
N THR A 88 6.45 11.50 -0.65
CA THR A 88 7.19 11.04 -1.83
C THR A 88 7.05 9.54 -2.06
N ASN A 89 6.77 8.77 -1.00
CA ASN A 89 6.70 7.31 -1.05
C ASN A 89 5.38 6.78 -0.45
N MET A 90 4.58 6.10 -1.27
CA MET A 90 3.33 5.43 -0.90
C MET A 90 3.34 3.93 -1.25
N ALA A 91 4.53 3.36 -1.50
CA ALA A 91 4.65 1.97 -1.91
C ALA A 91 3.96 1.04 -0.88
N HIS A 92 3.12 0.12 -1.37
CA HIS A 92 2.43 -0.89 -0.59
C HIS A 92 1.55 -0.39 0.56
N MET A 93 1.19 0.90 0.59
CA MET A 93 0.49 1.52 1.71
C MET A 93 -0.81 0.79 2.11
N PHE A 94 -1.60 0.35 1.13
CA PHE A 94 -2.87 -0.38 1.31
C PHE A 94 -2.80 -1.79 0.71
N MET A 95 -1.61 -2.37 0.58
CA MET A 95 -1.50 -3.73 0.07
C MET A 95 -2.13 -4.70 1.09
N ARG A 96 -3.05 -5.56 0.63
CA ARG A 96 -3.81 -6.51 1.46
C ARG A 96 -4.67 -5.87 2.56
N THR A 97 -5.16 -4.66 2.36
CA THR A 97 -6.23 -4.10 3.20
C THR A 97 -7.56 -4.60 2.70
N ASP A 98 -8.14 -5.57 3.40
CA ASP A 98 -9.33 -6.26 2.92
C ASP A 98 -10.56 -5.36 2.97
N LYS A 99 -10.78 -4.58 4.03
CA LYS A 99 -11.99 -3.73 4.19
C LYS A 99 -11.89 -2.32 3.62
N PHE A 100 -10.69 -1.83 3.32
CA PHE A 100 -10.48 -0.43 2.96
C PHE A 100 -11.19 -0.05 1.66
N ASP A 101 -12.17 0.85 1.77
CA ASP A 101 -12.89 1.46 0.66
C ASP A 101 -13.30 2.89 1.08
N GLN A 102 -12.31 3.76 1.23
CA GLN A 102 -12.51 5.16 1.57
C GLN A 102 -12.04 6.09 0.45
N GLU A 103 -12.65 7.27 0.40
CA GLU A 103 -12.22 8.35 -0.46
C GLU A 103 -10.82 8.86 -0.09
N LEU A 104 -10.01 9.16 -1.11
CA LEU A 104 -8.63 9.64 -0.95
C LEU A 104 -8.41 10.95 -1.72
N HIS A 105 -8.98 12.05 -1.22
CA HIS A 105 -8.78 13.42 -1.73
C HIS A 105 -7.39 13.97 -1.42
N TRP A 106 -6.37 13.29 -1.93
CA TRP A 106 -4.97 13.51 -1.63
C TRP A 106 -4.24 14.27 -2.73
N ASP A 107 -3.27 15.10 -2.33
CA ASP A 107 -2.29 15.67 -3.23
C ASP A 107 -1.10 14.71 -3.38
N VAL A 108 -1.14 13.91 -4.45
CA VAL A 108 -0.05 12.97 -4.78
C VAL A 108 0.98 13.55 -5.74
N SER A 109 0.98 14.87 -5.96
CA SER A 109 1.84 15.51 -6.97
C SER A 109 3.33 15.39 -6.67
N SER A 110 3.73 15.15 -5.42
CA SER A 110 5.11 14.89 -4.99
C SER A 110 5.50 13.41 -4.98
N VAL A 111 4.54 12.49 -5.13
CA VAL A 111 4.79 11.04 -5.01
C VAL A 111 5.59 10.54 -6.21
N THR A 112 6.65 9.79 -5.93
CA THR A 112 7.49 9.14 -6.95
C THR A 112 7.29 7.64 -7.03
N ASP A 113 6.82 7.00 -5.95
CA ASP A 113 6.62 5.55 -5.87
C ASP A 113 5.24 5.18 -5.30
N MET A 114 4.47 4.45 -6.11
CA MET A 114 3.17 3.86 -5.77
C MET A 114 3.16 2.33 -5.99
N THR A 115 4.34 1.70 -6.00
CA THR A 115 4.49 0.26 -6.21
C THR A 115 3.58 -0.51 -5.26
N GLY A 116 2.69 -1.33 -5.81
CA GLY A 116 1.78 -2.19 -5.08
C GLY A 116 0.86 -1.48 -4.10
N MET A 117 0.61 -0.17 -4.24
CA MET A 117 -0.13 0.63 -3.26
C MET A 117 -1.48 0.00 -2.86
N PHE A 118 -2.23 -0.57 -3.81
CA PHE A 118 -3.51 -1.26 -3.59
C PHE A 118 -3.45 -2.74 -3.99
N LYS A 119 -2.25 -3.34 -4.04
CA LYS A 119 -2.08 -4.76 -4.40
C LYS A 119 -2.91 -5.63 -3.46
N ALA A 120 -3.78 -6.46 -4.00
CA ALA A 120 -4.70 -7.32 -3.26
C ALA A 120 -5.61 -6.57 -2.26
N ALA A 121 -5.88 -5.27 -2.47
CA ALA A 121 -6.95 -4.57 -1.77
C ALA A 121 -8.28 -5.05 -2.36
N LYS A 122 -9.01 -5.90 -1.62
CA LYS A 122 -10.14 -6.65 -2.18
C LYS A 122 -11.32 -5.75 -2.52
N HIS A 123 -11.66 -4.81 -1.65
CA HIS A 123 -12.88 -4.00 -1.77
C HIS A 123 -12.65 -2.60 -2.34
N TYR A 124 -11.41 -2.10 -2.38
CA TYR A 124 -11.13 -0.73 -2.80
C TYR A 124 -11.61 -0.44 -4.23
N ASN A 125 -12.49 0.56 -4.37
CA ASN A 125 -13.03 0.99 -5.66
C ASN A 125 -13.38 2.48 -5.71
N TYR A 126 -12.75 3.34 -4.89
CA TYR A 126 -12.99 4.78 -4.94
C TYR A 126 -12.34 5.46 -6.15
N PRO A 127 -12.98 6.49 -6.74
CA PRO A 127 -12.42 7.22 -7.88
C PRO A 127 -11.09 7.90 -7.55
N LEU A 128 -10.11 7.77 -8.46
CA LEU A 128 -8.77 8.37 -8.35
C LEU A 128 -8.44 9.34 -9.49
N HIS A 129 -9.45 9.72 -10.28
CA HIS A 129 -9.26 10.48 -11.53
C HIS A 129 -8.69 11.90 -11.34
N PHE A 130 -8.72 12.43 -10.13
CA PHE A 130 -8.21 13.76 -9.76
C PHE A 130 -6.75 13.75 -9.29
N TRP A 131 -6.14 12.57 -9.11
CA TRP A 131 -4.74 12.47 -8.70
C TRP A 131 -3.77 12.97 -9.77
N ASN A 132 -2.86 13.86 -9.36
CA ASN A 132 -1.78 14.35 -10.21
C ASN A 132 -0.55 13.43 -10.10
N VAL A 133 -0.42 12.48 -11.04
CA VAL A 133 0.64 11.46 -11.01
C VAL A 133 1.89 11.81 -11.85
N VAL A 134 2.06 13.08 -12.23
CA VAL A 134 3.14 13.49 -13.17
C VAL A 134 4.56 13.22 -12.69
N ARG A 135 4.79 13.03 -11.38
CA ARG A 135 6.10 12.68 -10.80
C ARG A 135 6.28 11.20 -10.49
N VAL A 136 5.23 10.39 -10.62
CA VAL A 136 5.29 8.97 -10.30
C VAL A 136 6.17 8.26 -11.33
N THR A 137 7.15 7.51 -10.83
CA THR A 137 8.10 6.73 -11.64
C THR A 137 7.80 5.23 -11.59
N SER A 138 7.16 4.74 -10.52
CA SER A 138 6.73 3.34 -10.39
C SER A 138 5.29 3.21 -9.92
N MET A 139 4.52 2.39 -10.65
CA MET A 139 3.18 1.91 -10.33
C MET A 139 3.10 0.39 -10.48
N ALA A 140 4.24 -0.31 -10.39
CA ALA A 140 4.29 -1.75 -10.55
C ALA A 140 3.32 -2.43 -9.57
N LEU A 141 2.53 -3.38 -10.07
CA LEU A 141 1.55 -4.13 -9.29
C LEU A 141 0.51 -3.31 -8.51
N MET A 142 0.35 -2.00 -8.79
CA MET A 142 -0.44 -1.08 -7.95
C MET A 142 -1.87 -1.58 -7.67
N PHE A 143 -2.53 -2.18 -8.66
CA PHE A 143 -3.89 -2.76 -8.58
C PHE A 143 -3.90 -4.26 -8.90
N ALA A 144 -2.77 -4.95 -8.72
CA ALA A 144 -2.71 -6.38 -8.96
C ALA A 144 -3.54 -7.13 -7.90
N TRP A 145 -4.27 -8.17 -8.30
CA TRP A 145 -5.14 -9.00 -7.45
C TRP A 145 -6.26 -8.24 -6.71
N THR A 146 -6.63 -7.03 -7.16
CA THR A 146 -7.79 -6.32 -6.58
C THR A 146 -9.09 -7.05 -6.93
N GLY A 147 -10.02 -7.11 -5.96
CA GLY A 147 -11.32 -7.75 -6.17
C GLY A 147 -12.32 -6.84 -6.89
N HIS A 148 -12.34 -5.54 -6.58
CA HIS A 148 -13.41 -4.64 -7.01
C HIS A 148 -12.98 -3.43 -7.85
N PHE A 149 -11.69 -3.06 -7.84
CA PHE A 149 -11.23 -1.83 -8.49
C PHE A 149 -11.56 -1.79 -10.00
N ASN A 150 -12.33 -0.78 -10.41
CA ASN A 150 -12.73 -0.57 -11.79
C ASN A 150 -12.97 0.93 -12.11
N GLN A 151 -12.17 1.82 -11.54
CA GLN A 151 -12.33 3.26 -11.72
C GLN A 151 -11.54 3.80 -12.91
N PRO A 152 -12.05 4.82 -13.63
CA PRO A 152 -11.38 5.37 -14.80
C PRO A 152 -10.08 6.10 -14.43
N LEU A 153 -9.00 5.75 -15.14
CA LEU A 153 -7.66 6.31 -14.95
C LEU A 153 -7.11 7.00 -16.21
N ASN A 154 -7.95 7.12 -17.25
CA ASN A 154 -7.59 7.67 -18.55
C ASN A 154 -7.11 9.13 -18.52
N LYS A 155 -7.41 9.88 -17.44
CA LYS A 155 -6.96 11.27 -17.24
C LYS A 155 -5.55 11.39 -16.63
N TRP A 156 -4.96 10.30 -16.16
CA TRP A 156 -3.63 10.31 -15.57
C TRP A 156 -2.55 10.62 -16.61
N SER A 157 -1.66 11.55 -16.26
CA SER A 157 -0.49 11.91 -17.07
C SER A 157 0.72 11.05 -16.69
N ILE A 158 0.90 9.94 -17.40
CA ILE A 158 1.86 8.87 -17.05
C ILE A 158 3.26 9.03 -17.66
N GLY A 159 3.61 10.19 -18.22
CA GLY A 159 4.86 10.38 -18.98
C GLY A 159 6.16 10.15 -18.20
N SER A 160 6.11 10.27 -16.87
CA SER A 160 7.26 10.02 -15.98
C SER A 160 7.37 8.58 -15.51
N VAL A 161 6.33 7.76 -15.72
CA VAL A 161 6.33 6.38 -15.24
C VAL A 161 7.34 5.56 -16.04
N ARG A 162 8.17 4.80 -15.33
CA ARG A 162 9.20 3.90 -15.86
C ARG A 162 8.89 2.45 -15.58
N ASN A 163 8.11 2.16 -14.53
CA ASN A 163 7.72 0.81 -14.17
C ASN A 163 6.20 0.71 -13.93
N MET A 164 5.51 -0.02 -14.80
CA MET A 164 4.08 -0.38 -14.67
C MET A 164 3.87 -1.89 -14.65
N ARG A 165 4.92 -2.67 -14.38
CA ARG A 165 4.87 -4.13 -14.50
C ARG A 165 3.72 -4.70 -13.69
N GLY A 166 2.81 -5.40 -14.37
CA GLY A 166 1.67 -6.09 -13.76
C GLY A 166 0.71 -5.17 -12.99
N MET A 167 0.61 -3.88 -13.33
CA MET A 167 -0.24 -2.91 -12.61
C MET A 167 -1.66 -3.41 -12.33
N PHE A 168 -2.27 -4.14 -13.27
CA PHE A 168 -3.62 -4.73 -13.15
C PHE A 168 -3.62 -6.27 -13.17
N TYR A 169 -2.49 -6.89 -12.82
CA TYR A 169 -2.32 -8.35 -12.87
C TYR A 169 -3.39 -9.07 -12.04
N ASP A 170 -4.21 -9.93 -12.66
CA ASP A 170 -5.34 -10.65 -12.01
C ASP A 170 -6.28 -9.73 -11.22
N SER A 171 -6.44 -8.48 -11.68
CA SER A 171 -7.50 -7.59 -11.20
C SER A 171 -8.85 -8.11 -11.71
N GLN A 172 -9.75 -8.48 -10.80
CA GLN A 172 -10.94 -9.26 -11.15
C GLN A 172 -11.99 -8.45 -11.91
N LYS A 173 -12.08 -7.13 -11.68
CA LYS A 173 -13.15 -6.28 -12.22
C LYS A 173 -12.66 -5.22 -13.20
N PHE A 174 -11.36 -4.95 -13.26
CA PHE A 174 -10.84 -3.83 -14.03
C PHE A 174 -11.03 -4.03 -15.54
N ASN A 175 -11.81 -3.15 -16.17
CA ASN A 175 -12.09 -3.17 -17.61
C ASN A 175 -12.13 -1.78 -18.27
N GLN A 176 -11.59 -0.76 -17.60
CA GLN A 176 -11.61 0.64 -18.07
C GLN A 176 -10.77 0.86 -19.33
N ASP A 177 -11.15 1.87 -20.12
CA ASP A 177 -10.38 2.29 -21.29
C ASP A 177 -9.11 3.07 -20.87
N LEU A 178 -7.97 2.64 -21.40
CA LEU A 178 -6.65 3.23 -21.17
C LEU A 178 -5.99 3.69 -22.48
N SER A 179 -6.76 3.80 -23.57
CA SER A 179 -6.27 4.22 -24.90
C SER A 179 -5.48 5.54 -24.86
N ALA A 180 -5.86 6.48 -24.00
CA ALA A 180 -5.18 7.75 -23.80
C ALA A 180 -3.70 7.62 -23.40
N TRP A 181 -3.32 6.52 -22.73
CA TRP A 181 -1.94 6.27 -22.29
C TRP A 181 -1.01 5.91 -23.45
N GLY A 182 -1.55 5.31 -24.53
CA GLY A 182 -0.78 4.87 -25.70
C GLY A 182 -0.34 6.00 -26.63
N SER A 183 -0.90 7.21 -26.49
CA SER A 183 -0.51 8.38 -27.29
C SER A 183 0.80 9.03 -26.79
N LEU A 184 1.12 8.89 -25.49
CA LEU A 184 2.30 9.52 -24.88
C LEU A 184 3.63 8.81 -25.17
N THR A 185 3.64 7.54 -25.59
CA THR A 185 4.87 6.77 -25.84
C THR A 185 5.60 7.14 -27.13
N LEU A 186 4.98 7.93 -28.02
CA LEU A 186 5.54 8.23 -29.35
C LEU A 186 6.44 9.46 -29.38
N HIS A 187 6.50 10.30 -28.34
CA HIS A 187 7.03 11.66 -28.46
C HIS A 187 8.22 12.03 -27.56
N GLY A 188 8.88 11.08 -26.88
CA GLY A 188 10.09 11.49 -26.14
C GLY A 188 10.85 10.40 -25.40
N ALA A 189 12.14 10.34 -25.72
CA ALA A 189 13.22 9.68 -25.00
C ALA A 189 13.22 8.14 -24.99
N GLY A 190 14.29 7.58 -25.56
CA GLY A 190 14.56 6.15 -25.56
C GLY A 190 14.55 5.53 -24.17
N GLY A 191 14.15 4.26 -24.13
CA GLY A 191 14.28 3.40 -22.96
C GLY A 191 13.00 3.12 -22.20
N VAL A 192 11.83 3.58 -22.65
CA VAL A 192 10.58 2.96 -22.20
C VAL A 192 10.43 1.70 -23.05
N GLU A 193 10.65 0.53 -22.43
CA GLU A 193 10.13 -0.71 -23.00
C GLU A 193 8.65 -0.45 -23.32
N ALA A 194 8.35 -0.25 -24.60
CA ALA A 194 6.99 -0.25 -25.11
C ALA A 194 6.27 -1.53 -24.63
N ASP A 195 7.02 -2.59 -24.32
CA ASP A 195 6.57 -3.81 -23.65
C ASP A 195 6.16 -3.66 -22.18
N GLY A 196 6.59 -2.66 -21.42
CA GLY A 196 6.15 -2.43 -20.03
C GLY A 196 4.78 -1.77 -19.92
N ILE A 197 4.57 -0.71 -20.71
CA ILE A 197 3.28 0.01 -20.79
C ILE A 197 2.28 -0.84 -21.54
N LEU A 198 2.69 -1.47 -22.65
CA LEU A 198 1.82 -2.44 -23.25
C LEU A 198 1.69 -3.70 -22.40
N SER A 199 2.63 -4.24 -21.62
CA SER A 199 2.36 -5.43 -20.75
C SER A 199 1.37 -5.14 -19.61
N ALA A 200 1.34 -3.92 -19.08
CA ALA A 200 0.30 -3.47 -18.15
C ALA A 200 -1.11 -3.49 -18.79
N ALA A 201 -1.20 -3.36 -20.11
CA ALA A 201 -2.44 -3.44 -20.91
C ALA A 201 -2.61 -4.75 -21.73
N ARG A 202 -1.53 -5.51 -21.99
CA ARG A 202 -1.37 -6.65 -22.94
C ARG A 202 -1.50 -7.98 -22.24
N VAL A 203 -1.41 -8.05 -20.92
CA VAL A 203 -1.37 -9.36 -20.27
C VAL A 203 -2.24 -9.38 -19.03
N PHE A 204 -3.08 -10.42 -18.95
CA PHE A 204 -3.78 -10.91 -17.76
C PHE A 204 -5.16 -10.29 -17.45
N ARG A 205 -6.03 -10.22 -18.47
CA ARG A 205 -7.49 -10.20 -18.26
C ARG A 205 -8.01 -11.63 -18.31
N ARG A 206 -8.82 -12.05 -17.33
CA ARG A 206 -9.50 -13.35 -17.42
C ARG A 206 -10.44 -13.34 -18.64
N PRO A 207 -10.46 -14.39 -19.48
CA PRO A 207 -11.29 -14.43 -20.69
C PRO A 207 -12.76 -14.07 -20.44
N GLU A 208 -13.31 -14.46 -19.29
CA GLU A 208 -14.69 -14.18 -18.88
C GLU A 208 -15.01 -12.69 -18.66
N ASN A 209 -14.01 -11.83 -18.50
CA ASN A 209 -14.19 -10.39 -18.23
C ASN A 209 -13.87 -9.51 -19.45
N LEU A 210 -13.56 -10.13 -20.59
CA LEU A 210 -13.26 -9.44 -21.85
C LEU A 210 -14.53 -9.24 -22.68
N ARG A 211 -14.65 -8.06 -23.28
CA ARG A 211 -15.62 -7.89 -24.38
C ARG A 211 -15.22 -8.79 -25.56
N PRO A 212 -16.18 -9.24 -26.40
CA PRO A 212 -15.91 -10.19 -27.48
C PRO A 212 -14.74 -9.76 -28.41
N GLU A 213 -14.64 -8.47 -28.72
CA GLU A 213 -13.56 -7.93 -29.56
C GLU A 213 -12.18 -7.99 -28.89
N GLN A 214 -12.13 -7.93 -27.56
CA GLN A 214 -10.90 -8.01 -26.79
C GLN A 214 -10.46 -9.47 -26.61
N LEU A 215 -11.43 -10.40 -26.47
CA LEU A 215 -11.19 -11.84 -26.40
C LEU A 215 -10.62 -12.39 -27.71
N ALA A 216 -11.17 -11.98 -28.86
CA ALA A 216 -10.68 -12.41 -30.17
C ALA A 216 -9.22 -11.97 -30.41
N LYS A 217 -8.86 -10.76 -29.96
CA LYS A 217 -7.49 -10.25 -30.07
C LYS A 217 -6.51 -10.99 -29.17
N LEU A 218 -6.92 -11.34 -27.95
CA LEU A 218 -6.13 -12.15 -27.02
C LEU A 218 -5.84 -13.55 -27.60
N GLN A 219 -6.85 -14.22 -28.15
CA GLN A 219 -6.70 -15.56 -28.75
C GLN A 219 -5.75 -15.55 -29.96
N GLN A 220 -5.79 -14.49 -30.77
CA GLN A 220 -4.88 -14.32 -31.91
C GLN A 220 -3.42 -14.10 -31.45
N GLU A 221 -3.21 -13.38 -30.35
CA GLU A 221 -1.89 -13.08 -29.79
C GLU A 221 -1.28 -14.29 -29.06
N GLU A 222 -2.07 -15.08 -28.33
CA GLU A 222 -1.61 -16.31 -27.66
C GLU A 222 -1.06 -17.36 -28.63
N ALA A 223 -1.59 -17.42 -29.86
CA ALA A 223 -1.10 -18.29 -30.92
C ALA A 223 0.33 -17.92 -31.39
N THR A 224 0.83 -16.72 -31.08
CA THR A 224 2.11 -16.20 -31.62
C THR A 224 3.28 -16.23 -30.62
N HIS A 225 3.05 -16.56 -29.34
CA HIS A 225 4.05 -16.37 -28.29
C HIS A 225 4.48 -17.66 -27.57
N ASN A 226 5.41 -18.41 -28.19
CA ASN A 226 6.28 -19.47 -27.63
C ASN A 226 5.68 -20.47 -26.61
N GLY A 227 4.36 -20.69 -26.59
CA GLY A 227 3.71 -21.80 -25.88
C GLY A 227 3.74 -21.77 -24.35
N ARG A 228 4.07 -20.65 -23.69
CA ARG A 228 3.93 -20.55 -22.21
C ARG A 228 2.49 -20.18 -21.85
N SER A 229 1.81 -21.09 -21.14
CA SER A 229 0.41 -20.90 -20.74
C SER A 229 0.23 -19.72 -19.77
N TYR A 230 -1.00 -19.18 -19.76
CA TYR A 230 -1.47 -18.20 -18.78
C TYR A 230 -1.10 -18.57 -17.33
N ASP A 231 -1.32 -19.83 -16.94
CA ASP A 231 -1.07 -20.34 -15.59
C ASP A 231 0.42 -20.39 -15.22
N ALA A 232 1.30 -20.72 -16.16
CA ALA A 232 2.74 -20.83 -15.89
C ALA A 232 3.37 -19.46 -15.56
N ARG A 233 2.86 -18.39 -16.16
CA ARG A 233 3.27 -17.03 -15.81
C ARG A 233 2.73 -16.63 -14.43
N ARG A 234 1.52 -17.05 -14.05
CA ARG A 234 0.92 -16.76 -12.74
C ARG A 234 1.72 -17.28 -11.56
N GLU A 235 2.21 -18.50 -11.65
CA GLU A 235 2.93 -19.15 -10.54
C GLU A 235 4.28 -18.47 -10.23
N GLN A 236 5.02 -18.04 -11.26
CA GLN A 236 6.31 -17.38 -11.06
C GLN A 236 6.19 -16.02 -10.35
N TYR A 237 5.14 -15.24 -10.66
CA TYR A 237 4.89 -13.95 -10.02
C TYR A 237 4.43 -14.06 -8.56
N TRP A 238 3.83 -15.18 -8.18
CA TRP A 238 3.42 -15.47 -6.80
C TRP A 238 4.64 -15.61 -5.87
N GLN A 239 5.72 -16.21 -6.38
CA GLN A 239 6.96 -16.44 -5.62
C GLN A 239 7.78 -15.15 -5.44
N ASP A 240 7.81 -14.26 -6.44
CA ASP A 240 8.64 -13.04 -6.41
C ASP A 240 8.04 -11.89 -5.56
N GLY A 241 6.78 -12.03 -5.10
CA GLY A 241 5.99 -10.96 -4.49
C GLY A 241 5.83 -10.99 -2.97
N PHE A 242 6.50 -11.92 -2.27
CA PHE A 242 6.40 -12.06 -0.82
C PHE A 242 7.47 -11.21 -0.11
N ILE A 243 7.04 -10.18 0.61
CA ILE A 243 7.78 -9.75 1.81
C ILE A 243 7.38 -10.75 2.89
N ASP A 244 8.33 -11.56 3.33
CA ASP A 244 8.13 -12.55 4.38
C ASP A 244 7.66 -11.88 5.68
N LEU A 245 6.48 -12.28 6.18
CA LEU A 245 5.96 -11.83 7.48
C LEU A 245 6.97 -12.09 8.61
N ALA A 246 7.82 -13.12 8.50
CA ALA A 246 8.89 -13.37 9.46
C ALA A 246 10.00 -12.31 9.45
N VAL A 247 10.26 -11.67 8.30
CA VAL A 247 11.21 -10.54 8.19
C VAL A 247 10.63 -9.29 8.85
N ILE A 248 9.32 -9.06 8.70
CA ILE A 248 8.58 -7.97 9.35
C ILE A 248 8.65 -8.12 10.88
N THR A 249 8.38 -9.32 11.41
CA THR A 249 8.44 -9.62 12.85
C THR A 249 9.84 -9.42 13.45
N ARG A 250 10.92 -9.69 12.70
CA ARG A 250 12.29 -9.52 13.18
C ARG A 250 12.72 -8.06 13.33
N GLU A 251 12.22 -7.17 12.47
CA GLU A 251 12.53 -5.73 12.53
C GLU A 251 11.70 -4.99 13.60
N LYS A 252 10.48 -5.47 13.90
CA LYS A 252 9.61 -4.98 14.99
C LYS A 252 10.34 -4.84 16.33
N ASP A 253 11.04 -5.89 16.77
CA ASP A 253 11.70 -5.93 18.08
C ASP A 253 12.83 -4.90 18.23
N LYS A 254 13.52 -4.57 17.14
CA LYS A 254 14.59 -3.56 17.15
C LYS A 254 13.99 -2.16 17.28
N MET A 255 12.91 -1.90 16.56
CA MET A 255 12.28 -0.58 16.47
C MET A 255 11.53 -0.22 17.75
N VAL A 256 10.78 -1.16 18.33
CA VAL A 256 10.09 -0.97 19.62
C VAL A 256 11.10 -0.68 20.74
N LYS A 257 12.24 -1.40 20.78
CA LYS A 257 13.33 -1.13 21.75
C LYS A 257 13.93 0.27 21.57
N GLN A 258 14.19 0.70 20.34
CA GLN A 258 14.72 2.03 20.06
C GLN A 258 13.73 3.16 20.41
N PHE A 259 12.44 2.95 20.14
CA PHE A 259 11.39 3.90 20.48
C PHE A 259 11.27 4.08 22.00
N LEU A 260 11.21 2.98 22.75
CA LEU A 260 11.13 3.00 24.21
C LEU A 260 12.38 3.62 24.88
N LEU A 261 13.57 3.39 24.31
CA LEU A 261 14.82 4.02 24.78
C LEU A 261 14.86 5.54 24.54
N LYS A 262 14.23 6.02 23.49
CA LYS A 262 14.33 7.42 23.05
C LYS A 262 13.27 8.34 23.67
N PHE A 263 12.08 7.81 23.94
CA PHE A 263 10.94 8.63 24.38
C PHE A 263 10.52 8.38 25.83
N GLY A 264 11.21 7.48 26.54
CA GLY A 264 11.06 7.28 27.98
C GLY A 264 9.77 6.53 28.34
N ALA A 265 9.90 5.33 28.89
CA ALA A 265 8.82 4.77 29.70
C ALA A 265 8.63 5.67 30.94
N PRO A 266 7.39 5.91 31.42
CA PRO A 266 7.17 6.62 32.67
C PRO A 266 7.92 5.91 33.79
N THR A 267 8.79 6.65 34.45
CA THR A 267 9.53 6.21 35.64
C THR A 267 8.56 5.88 36.77
N SER A 268 8.34 4.59 37.01
CA SER A 268 8.37 4.03 38.37
C SER A 268 8.39 2.50 38.32
N GLU A 269 9.47 1.95 38.86
CA GLU A 269 9.63 0.60 39.41
C GLU A 269 9.88 -0.58 38.46
N ARG A 270 11.16 -0.98 38.44
CA ARG A 270 11.65 -2.35 38.64
C ARG A 270 10.59 -3.45 38.43
N LEU A 271 10.47 -3.95 37.21
CA LEU A 271 10.17 -5.37 37.01
C LEU A 271 11.13 -5.91 35.96
N GLY A 272 11.87 -6.94 36.37
CA GLY A 272 12.89 -7.56 35.56
C GLY A 272 12.34 -8.07 34.24
N VAL A 273 13.21 -8.04 33.23
CA VAL A 273 13.01 -8.51 31.86
C VAL A 273 12.31 -9.89 31.72
N PRO A 274 12.32 -10.83 32.68
CA PRO A 274 11.61 -12.10 32.54
C PRO A 274 10.07 -12.08 32.68
N THR A 275 9.44 -11.01 33.20
CA THR A 275 7.98 -11.02 33.45
C THR A 275 7.13 -10.46 32.30
N LEU A 276 7.74 -9.77 31.32
CA LEU A 276 7.01 -9.29 30.14
C LEU A 276 6.76 -10.41 29.12
N TRP A 277 7.63 -11.42 29.04
CA TRP A 277 7.45 -12.56 28.13
C TRP A 277 6.34 -13.50 28.60
N THR A 278 6.27 -13.77 29.91
CA THR A 278 5.25 -14.64 30.53
C THR A 278 3.85 -14.02 30.54
N MET A 279 3.71 -12.70 30.51
CA MET A 279 2.39 -12.04 30.38
C MET A 279 1.87 -12.03 28.94
N VAL A 280 2.75 -12.00 27.93
CA VAL A 280 2.34 -12.04 26.51
C VAL A 280 1.95 -13.47 26.09
N GLU A 281 2.64 -14.50 26.59
CA GLU A 281 2.24 -15.90 26.31
C GLU A 281 0.89 -16.27 26.95
N ASN A 282 0.57 -15.73 28.13
CA ASN A 282 -0.72 -15.99 28.78
C ASN A 282 -1.91 -15.24 28.15
N LEU A 283 -1.68 -14.17 27.38
CA LEU A 283 -2.73 -13.40 26.71
C LEU A 283 -3.08 -13.94 25.31
N LEU A 284 -2.22 -14.79 24.72
CA LEU A 284 -2.47 -15.46 23.45
C LEU A 284 -3.14 -16.84 23.63
N ALA A 285 -3.37 -17.26 24.88
CA ALA A 285 -3.95 -18.56 25.24
C ALA A 285 -5.32 -18.46 25.96
N SER A 286 -5.97 -17.29 25.97
CA SER A 286 -7.34 -17.07 26.49
C SER A 286 -8.16 -16.24 25.52
#